data_AF-A0A835UKD7-F1
#
_entry.id   AF-A0A835UKD7-F1
#
_cell.length_a   1.000
_cell.length_b   1.000
_cell.length_c   1.000
_cell.angle_alpha   90.00
_cell.angle_beta   90.00
_cell.angle_gamma   90.00
#
_symmetry.space_group_name_H-M   'P 1'
#
loop_
_entity.id
_entity.type
_entity.pdbx_description
1 polymer ?
#
loop_
_entity_poly.entity_id
_entity_poly.type
_entity_poly.pdbx_seq_one_letter_code
_entity_poly.pdbx_strand_id
1 'polypeptide(L)'
;MMDHGRGVFACAAVFLLLVVLGAGHPFISGDALEGHGSTGRSLLQATTSCPINFEFMNYTIITNKCKGPQYPVEPCCSAFKEFACPYVDEINDLTNDCASTMFTYINGHGYPTGLFSYECREGKLGLNCTAYLKETVNSTSSAGAFGALFPPLGLALGFALRAADREASKKQDGGGTSVPL
;
A
#
# COMPACT_ATOMS: atom_id res chain seq x y z
N MET A 1 -45.81 65.29 -24.87
CA MET A 1 -46.16 63.87 -25.15
C MET A 1 -44.84 63.12 -25.33
N MET A 2 -44.26 62.62 -24.23
CA MET A 2 -44.36 61.24 -23.72
C MET A 2 -43.25 60.31 -24.29
N ASP A 3 -41.97 60.59 -24.01
CA ASP A 3 -40.88 59.64 -24.32
C ASP A 3 -39.77 59.57 -23.25
N HIS A 4 -40.12 59.83 -21.97
CA HIS A 4 -39.28 59.45 -20.82
C HIS A 4 -39.91 58.34 -19.95
N GLY A 5 -41.17 58.00 -20.19
CA GLY A 5 -41.88 56.94 -19.44
C GLY A 5 -41.68 55.53 -19.99
N ARG A 6 -41.21 55.37 -21.23
CA ARG A 6 -41.12 54.06 -21.90
C ARG A 6 -39.90 53.24 -21.48
N GLY A 7 -38.76 53.89 -21.19
CA GLY A 7 -37.53 53.20 -20.77
C GLY A 7 -37.58 52.71 -19.32
N VAL A 8 -38.11 53.54 -18.41
CA VAL A 8 -38.25 53.17 -16.99
C VAL A 8 -39.28 52.05 -16.81
N PHE A 9 -40.39 52.12 -17.56
CA PHE A 9 -41.42 51.08 -17.53
C PHE A 9 -40.94 49.77 -18.18
N ALA A 10 -40.09 49.83 -19.22
CA ALA A 10 -39.47 48.65 -19.82
C ALA A 10 -38.50 47.95 -18.85
N CYS A 11 -37.65 48.70 -18.14
CA CYS A 11 -36.74 48.11 -17.15
C CYS A 11 -37.50 47.49 -15.96
N ALA A 12 -38.56 48.14 -15.48
CA ALA A 12 -39.39 47.61 -14.40
C ALA A 12 -40.13 46.32 -14.81
N ALA A 13 -40.61 46.25 -16.06
CA ALA A 13 -41.27 45.05 -16.60
C ALA A 13 -40.31 43.86 -16.74
N VAL A 14 -39.05 44.10 -17.14
CA VAL A 14 -38.01 43.05 -17.24
C VAL A 14 -37.62 42.51 -15.85
N PHE A 15 -37.49 43.38 -14.85
CA PHE A 15 -37.24 42.94 -13.47
C PHE A 15 -38.40 42.13 -12.89
N LEU A 16 -39.65 42.51 -13.17
CA LEU A 16 -40.83 41.74 -12.74
C LEU A 16 -40.92 40.36 -13.41
N LEU A 17 -40.55 40.25 -14.69
CA LEU A 17 -40.49 38.97 -15.40
C LEU A 17 -39.42 38.02 -14.81
N LEU A 18 -38.27 38.54 -14.40
CA LEU A 18 -37.20 37.73 -13.78
C LEU A 18 -37.59 37.21 -12.39
N VAL A 19 -38.37 37.97 -11.61
CA VAL A 19 -38.86 37.54 -10.29
C VAL A 19 -39.94 36.44 -10.41
N VAL A 20 -40.79 36.50 -11.45
CA VAL A 20 -41.84 35.49 -11.69
C VAL A 20 -41.27 34.14 -12.17
N LEU A 21 -40.13 34.11 -12.85
CA LEU A 21 -39.46 32.85 -13.23
C LEU A 21 -38.68 32.17 -12.10
N GLY A 22 -38.51 32.84 -10.94
CA GLY A 22 -37.69 32.34 -9.83
C GLY A 22 -38.41 31.46 -8.79
N ALA A 23 -39.73 31.26 -8.90
CA ALA A 23 -40.53 30.56 -7.89
C ALA A 23 -40.98 29.14 -8.28
N GLY A 24 -40.20 28.45 -9.13
CA GLY A 24 -40.45 27.07 -9.54
C GLY A 24 -39.34 26.13 -9.08
N HIS A 25 -39.26 25.85 -7.78
CA HIS A 25 -38.54 24.65 -7.33
C HIS A 25 -39.48 23.46 -7.56
N PRO A 26 -39.12 22.45 -8.38
CA PRO A 26 -39.83 21.19 -8.28
C PRO A 26 -39.55 20.66 -6.88
N PHE A 27 -40.57 20.63 -6.03
CA PHE A 27 -40.55 19.77 -4.86
C PHE A 27 -40.37 18.34 -5.41
N ILE A 28 -39.15 17.83 -5.33
CA ILE A 28 -38.89 16.41 -5.55
C ILE A 28 -39.62 15.71 -4.41
N SER A 29 -40.75 15.08 -4.76
CA SER A 29 -41.52 14.21 -3.88
C SER A 29 -40.59 13.13 -3.33
N GLY A 30 -40.49 13.06 -2.00
CA GLY A 30 -39.66 12.10 -1.28
C GLY A 30 -40.26 10.69 -1.25
N ASP A 31 -40.52 10.10 -2.42
CA ASP A 31 -41.02 8.73 -2.58
C ASP A 31 -40.28 8.00 -3.73
N ALA A 32 -38.96 8.12 -3.74
CA ALA A 32 -38.08 7.33 -4.61
C ALA A 32 -36.76 6.97 -3.91
N LEU A 33 -36.84 6.58 -2.63
CA LEU A 33 -35.85 5.70 -2.02
C LEU A 33 -36.49 4.34 -1.76
N GLU A 34 -37.13 3.82 -2.81
CA GLU A 34 -37.13 2.38 -3.00
C GLU A 34 -35.67 2.03 -3.25
N GLY A 35 -35.04 1.41 -2.25
CA GLY A 35 -33.66 0.95 -2.29
C GLY A 35 -33.50 -0.18 -3.30
N HIS A 36 -33.73 0.10 -4.58
CA HIS A 36 -33.29 -0.76 -5.66
C HIS A 36 -31.87 -0.33 -6.01
N GLY A 37 -30.93 -1.27 -5.82
CA GLY A 37 -29.49 -1.06 -5.80
C GLY A 37 -29.00 0.01 -6.75
N SER A 38 -28.58 1.15 -6.18
CA SER A 38 -27.81 2.17 -6.88
C SER A 38 -26.48 1.55 -7.32
N THR A 39 -26.48 1.02 -8.54
CA THR A 39 -25.27 0.77 -9.30
C THR A 39 -24.77 2.13 -9.78
N GLY A 40 -24.19 2.89 -8.87
CA GLY A 40 -23.79 4.28 -9.08
C GLY A 40 -22.51 4.60 -8.33
N ARG A 41 -21.37 4.28 -8.96
CA ARG A 41 -19.99 4.56 -8.50
C ARG A 41 -19.54 3.78 -7.27
N SER A 42 -19.49 2.44 -7.35
CA SER A 42 -18.51 1.68 -6.57
C SER A 42 -17.32 1.35 -7.47
N LEU A 43 -16.31 2.22 -7.44
CA LEU A 43 -14.94 1.82 -7.75
C LEU A 43 -14.24 1.39 -6.45
N LEU A 44 -14.98 0.71 -5.56
CA LEU A 44 -14.36 -0.24 -4.66
C LEU A 44 -13.98 -1.40 -5.57
N GLN A 45 -12.75 -1.39 -6.10
CA GLN A 45 -12.15 -2.63 -6.57
C GLN A 45 -12.44 -3.65 -5.46
N ALA A 46 -13.13 -4.74 -5.81
CA ALA A 46 -13.44 -5.79 -4.87
C ALA A 46 -12.13 -6.51 -4.54
N THR A 47 -11.33 -5.86 -3.69
CA THR A 47 -10.10 -6.40 -3.12
C THR A 47 -10.49 -7.47 -2.12
N THR A 48 -9.75 -8.56 -2.14
CA THR A 48 -9.87 -9.57 -1.10
C THR A 48 -9.40 -9.01 0.24
N SER A 49 -9.93 -9.55 1.34
CA SER A 49 -9.52 -9.14 2.67
C SER A 49 -8.08 -9.58 2.94
N CYS A 50 -7.30 -8.68 3.55
CA CYS A 50 -5.92 -8.91 3.90
C CYS A 50 -5.78 -10.14 4.83
N PRO A 51 -4.96 -11.14 4.47
CA PRO A 51 -4.71 -12.30 5.33
C PRO A 51 -3.91 -11.95 6.59
N ILE A 52 -3.27 -10.78 6.63
CA ILE A 52 -2.49 -10.28 7.77
C ILE A 52 -3.37 -9.43 8.66
N ASN A 53 -3.39 -9.77 9.96
CA ASN A 53 -4.17 -9.04 10.94
C ASN A 53 -3.37 -7.86 11.53
N PHE A 54 -3.36 -6.72 10.82
CA PHE A 54 -2.61 -5.53 11.23
C PHE A 54 -3.07 -4.94 12.58
N GLU A 55 -4.29 -5.23 13.04
CA GLU A 55 -4.82 -4.72 14.31
C GLU A 55 -3.97 -5.09 15.53
N PHE A 56 -3.47 -6.33 15.58
CA PHE A 56 -2.76 -6.88 16.73
C PHE A 56 -1.24 -6.87 16.55
N MET A 57 -0.75 -6.08 15.60
CA MET A 57 0.67 -5.97 15.30
C MET A 57 1.41 -5.13 16.34
N ASN A 58 2.73 -5.34 16.44
CA ASN A 58 3.57 -4.60 17.35
C ASN A 58 3.98 -3.24 16.76
N TYR A 59 3.16 -2.21 16.97
CA TYR A 59 3.44 -0.84 16.54
C TYR A 59 4.53 -0.13 17.36
N THR A 60 5.15 -0.80 18.34
CA THR A 60 6.20 -0.19 19.15
C THR A 60 7.46 0.12 18.34
N ILE A 61 7.71 -0.64 17.27
CA ILE A 61 8.82 -0.41 16.33
C ILE A 61 8.72 1.01 15.75
N ILE A 62 7.53 1.41 15.29
CA ILE A 62 7.27 2.74 14.74
C ILE A 62 7.16 3.78 15.86
N THR A 63 6.34 3.54 16.89
CA THR A 63 6.01 4.54 17.94
C THR A 63 7.18 4.92 18.85
N ASN A 64 8.17 4.04 19.02
CA ASN A 64 9.37 4.38 19.79
C ASN A 64 10.37 5.24 19.02
N LYS A 65 10.41 5.12 17.69
CA LYS A 65 11.45 5.73 16.84
C LYS A 65 10.94 6.93 16.05
N CYS A 66 9.73 6.84 15.52
CA CYS A 66 9.10 7.88 14.72
C CYS A 66 8.19 8.75 15.59
N LYS A 67 8.69 9.90 16.05
CA LYS A 67 7.97 10.78 16.98
C LYS A 67 7.65 12.14 16.34
N GLY A 68 6.41 12.56 16.53
CA GLY A 68 5.94 13.89 16.18
C GLY A 68 6.49 14.98 17.13
N PRO A 69 6.30 16.26 16.78
CA PRO A 69 5.53 16.73 15.62
C PRO A 69 6.34 16.83 14.32
N GLN A 70 7.67 16.75 14.39
CA GLN A 70 8.54 16.92 13.21
C GLN A 70 8.73 15.65 12.39
N TYR A 71 8.47 14.46 12.95
CA TYR A 71 8.59 13.16 12.27
C TYR A 71 9.90 13.02 11.47
N PRO A 72 11.06 12.93 12.16
CA PRO A 72 12.35 12.88 11.48
C PRO A 72 12.44 11.70 10.50
N VAL A 73 12.79 12.00 9.25
CA VAL A 73 12.70 11.06 8.10
C VAL A 73 13.47 9.77 8.35
N GLU A 74 14.75 9.86 8.71
CA GLU A 74 15.62 8.69 8.85
C GLU A 74 15.11 7.66 9.88
N PRO A 75 14.84 8.01 11.15
CA PRO A 75 14.33 7.04 12.12
C PRO A 75 12.89 6.62 11.82
N CYS A 76 12.07 7.47 11.19
CA CYS A 76 10.71 7.11 10.77
C CYS A 76 10.72 6.06 9.65
N CYS A 77 11.53 6.27 8.63
CA CYS A 77 11.61 5.37 7.49
C CYS A 77 12.33 4.08 7.83
N SER A 78 13.38 4.11 8.67
CA SER A 78 14.01 2.90 9.19
C SER A 78 13.02 2.04 9.97
N ALA A 79 12.25 2.65 10.88
CA ALA A 79 11.26 1.92 11.67
C ALA A 79 10.08 1.41 10.82
N PHE A 80 9.64 2.19 9.84
CA PHE A 80 8.62 1.76 8.90
C PHE A 80 9.08 0.58 8.03
N LYS A 81 10.34 0.57 7.59
CA LYS A 81 10.94 -0.59 6.90
C LYS A 81 10.91 -1.84 7.76
N GLU A 82 11.34 -1.74 9.01
CA GLU A 82 11.34 -2.88 9.95
C GLU A 82 9.93 -3.44 10.19
N PHE A 83 8.92 -2.56 10.23
CA PHE A 83 7.52 -2.95 10.39
C PHE A 83 6.90 -3.56 9.12
N ALA A 84 7.12 -2.95 7.94
CA ALA A 84 6.39 -3.28 6.71
C ALA A 84 7.11 -4.31 5.83
N CYS A 85 8.45 -4.29 5.77
CA CYS A 85 9.20 -5.16 4.87
C CYS A 85 9.01 -6.68 5.08
N PRO A 86 8.70 -7.20 6.28
CA PRO A 86 8.36 -8.62 6.45
C PRO A 86 7.09 -9.06 5.70
N TYR A 87 6.25 -8.12 5.27
CA TYR A 87 4.92 -8.34 4.67
C TYR A 87 4.82 -7.72 3.27
N VAL A 88 5.96 -7.51 2.62
CA VAL A 88 6.10 -6.88 1.30
C VAL A 88 5.25 -7.56 0.24
N ASP A 89 5.17 -8.89 0.25
CA ASP A 89 4.45 -9.64 -0.78
C ASP A 89 2.94 -9.40 -0.70
N GLU A 90 2.38 -9.36 0.51
CA GLU A 90 0.96 -9.10 0.72
C GLU A 90 0.60 -7.64 0.56
N ILE A 91 1.44 -6.71 1.04
CA ILE A 91 1.19 -5.27 0.92
C ILE A 91 1.24 -4.81 -0.56
N ASN A 92 2.01 -5.51 -1.41
CA ASN A 92 2.16 -5.18 -2.84
C ASN A 92 1.17 -5.84 -3.76
N ASP A 93 0.42 -6.78 -3.23
CA ASP A 93 -0.60 -7.45 -3.99
C ASP A 93 -1.82 -6.53 -4.14
N LEU A 94 -1.93 -5.93 -5.33
CA LEU A 94 -3.02 -5.03 -5.72
C LEU A 94 -4.40 -5.72 -5.76
N THR A 95 -4.49 -7.03 -5.50
CA THR A 95 -5.74 -7.78 -5.42
C THR A 95 -6.33 -7.86 -4.00
N ASN A 96 -5.59 -7.41 -2.98
CA ASN A 96 -6.04 -7.37 -1.60
C ASN A 96 -6.01 -5.93 -1.02
N ASP A 97 -6.54 -5.75 0.18
CA ASP A 97 -6.59 -4.46 0.88
C ASP A 97 -5.51 -4.29 1.98
N CYS A 98 -4.44 -5.07 1.97
CA CYS A 98 -3.41 -5.06 3.01
C CYS A 98 -2.74 -3.70 3.18
N ALA A 99 -2.36 -3.03 2.09
CA ALA A 99 -1.74 -1.71 2.17
C ALA A 99 -2.67 -0.68 2.85
N SER A 100 -3.93 -0.61 2.40
CA SER A 100 -4.94 0.29 2.96
C SER A 100 -5.24 -0.01 4.42
N THR A 101 -5.35 -1.28 4.77
CA THR A 101 -5.57 -1.76 6.14
C THR A 101 -4.40 -1.39 7.05
N MET A 102 -3.16 -1.68 6.62
CA MET A 102 -1.94 -1.32 7.34
C MET A 102 -1.89 0.18 7.64
N PHE A 103 -2.09 1.03 6.63
CA PHE A 103 -2.07 2.48 6.82
C PHE A 103 -3.21 3.00 7.70
N THR A 104 -4.37 2.34 7.67
CA THR A 104 -5.50 2.69 8.57
C THR A 104 -5.10 2.53 10.03
N TYR A 105 -4.49 1.41 10.40
CA TYR A 105 -4.03 1.17 11.77
C TYR A 105 -2.85 2.07 12.15
N ILE A 106 -1.89 2.29 11.23
CA ILE A 106 -0.81 3.28 11.45
C ILE A 106 -1.40 4.67 11.75
N ASN A 107 -2.36 5.13 10.97
CA ASN A 107 -3.00 6.43 11.20
C ASN A 107 -3.77 6.46 12.54
N GLY A 108 -4.37 5.34 12.93
CA GLY A 108 -5.00 5.15 14.25
C GLY A 108 -4.03 5.34 15.43
N HIS A 109 -2.73 5.13 15.22
CA HIS A 109 -1.67 5.41 16.20
C HIS A 109 -1.21 6.87 16.22
N GLY A 110 -1.87 7.78 15.50
CA GLY A 110 -1.60 9.22 15.52
C GLY A 110 -0.65 9.71 14.43
N TYR A 111 -0.33 8.87 13.45
CA TYR A 111 0.49 9.27 12.31
C TYR A 111 -0.36 9.97 11.23
N PRO A 112 0.13 11.07 10.64
CA PRO A 112 -0.59 11.75 9.57
C PRO A 112 -0.61 10.92 8.27
N THR A 113 -1.74 10.97 7.57
CA THR A 113 -1.91 10.28 6.28
C THR A 113 -0.83 10.71 5.29
N GLY A 114 -0.19 9.73 4.65
CA GLY A 114 0.83 9.96 3.64
C GLY A 114 2.22 10.28 4.16
N LEU A 115 2.43 10.34 5.50
CA LEU A 115 3.76 10.57 6.09
C LEU A 115 4.80 9.62 5.50
N PHE A 116 4.57 8.31 5.61
CA PHE A 116 5.53 7.31 5.15
C PHE A 116 5.59 7.24 3.61
N SER A 117 4.47 7.41 2.91
CA SER A 117 4.43 7.38 1.45
C SER A 117 5.21 8.52 0.79
N TYR A 118 5.24 9.69 1.44
CA TYR A 118 5.93 10.87 0.94
C TYR A 118 7.38 10.95 1.41
N GLU A 119 7.63 10.71 2.70
CA GLU A 119 8.97 10.84 3.29
C GLU A 119 9.88 9.64 2.98
N CYS A 120 9.33 8.43 2.92
CA CYS A 120 10.12 7.19 2.84
C CYS A 120 10.29 6.66 1.43
N ARG A 121 10.86 7.50 0.55
CA ARG A 121 11.15 7.12 -0.83
C ARG A 121 12.66 6.99 -1.08
N GLU A 122 13.14 5.77 -1.29
CA GLU A 122 14.56 5.49 -1.56
C GLU A 122 14.89 5.51 -3.06
N GLY A 123 13.88 5.55 -3.93
CA GLY A 123 14.06 5.65 -5.38
C GLY A 123 12.76 5.66 -6.18
N LYS A 124 12.87 5.38 -7.48
CA LYS A 124 11.69 5.30 -8.37
C LYS A 124 10.74 4.14 -8.02
N LEU A 125 11.29 3.08 -7.44
CA LEU A 125 10.59 1.83 -7.11
C LEU A 125 10.00 1.81 -5.68
N GLY A 126 9.99 2.94 -4.99
CA GLY A 126 9.49 3.03 -3.62
C GLY A 126 10.57 2.72 -2.58
N LEU A 127 10.20 1.92 -1.58
CA LEU A 127 11.01 1.57 -0.42
C LEU A 127 11.73 0.24 -0.66
N ASN A 128 13.04 0.17 -0.42
CA ASN A 128 13.81 -1.05 -0.70
C ASN A 128 13.80 -2.02 0.50
N CYS A 129 13.13 -3.16 0.35
CA CYS A 129 13.05 -4.23 1.37
C CYS A 129 13.98 -5.43 1.12
N THR A 130 14.96 -5.32 0.21
CA THR A 130 15.79 -6.46 -0.24
C THR A 130 16.53 -7.16 0.90
N ALA A 131 16.90 -6.43 1.96
CA ALA A 131 17.55 -7.02 3.12
C ALA A 131 16.66 -8.01 3.88
N TYR A 132 15.35 -7.78 3.92
CA TYR A 132 14.39 -8.60 4.67
C TYR A 132 13.98 -9.86 3.90
N LEU A 133 13.97 -9.79 2.57
CA LEU A 133 13.71 -10.95 1.69
C LEU A 133 14.82 -12.01 1.75
N LYS A 134 16.04 -11.63 2.16
CA LYS A 134 17.17 -12.56 2.25
C LYS A 134 17.13 -13.43 3.51
N GLU A 135 16.48 -12.97 4.58
CA GLU A 135 16.36 -13.73 5.83
C GLU A 135 15.35 -14.88 5.73
N THR A 136 14.28 -14.72 4.95
CA THR A 136 13.25 -15.74 4.77
C THR A 136 13.74 -16.95 3.96
N VAL A 137 14.68 -16.76 3.03
CA VAL A 137 15.23 -17.84 2.19
C VAL A 137 16.33 -18.64 2.91
N ASN A 138 16.95 -18.09 3.96
CA ASN A 138 18.03 -18.77 4.69
C ASN A 138 17.54 -19.68 5.82
N SER A 139 16.21 -19.80 6.00
CA SER A 139 15.57 -20.66 7.01
C SER A 139 14.75 -21.79 6.36
N THR A 140 15.33 -22.52 5.41
CA THR A 140 14.89 -23.89 5.07
C THR A 140 16.10 -24.69 4.60
N SER A 141 16.84 -25.23 5.57
CA SER A 141 17.73 -26.36 5.34
C SER A 141 17.54 -27.38 6.47
N SER A 142 16.33 -27.93 6.58
CA SER A 142 16.15 -29.26 7.13
C SER A 142 16.32 -30.26 6.01
N ALA A 143 17.58 -30.55 5.65
CA ALA A 143 17.91 -31.80 4.98
C ALA A 143 17.62 -32.93 5.99
N GLY A 144 16.35 -33.36 6.03
CA GLY A 144 15.93 -34.54 6.76
C GLY A 144 16.71 -35.73 6.21
N ALA A 145 17.63 -36.24 7.02
CA ALA A 145 18.33 -37.49 6.76
C ALA A 145 17.32 -38.63 6.88
N PHE A 146 16.64 -38.95 5.78
CA PHE A 146 15.89 -40.19 5.67
C PHE A 146 16.92 -41.31 5.49
N GLY A 147 17.17 -42.05 6.57
CA GLY A 147 18.01 -43.24 6.55
C GLY A 147 17.45 -44.27 5.58
N ALA A 148 18.04 -44.35 4.39
CA ALA A 148 17.84 -45.45 3.46
C ALA A 148 18.90 -46.52 3.75
N LEU A 149 18.49 -47.54 4.50
CA LEU A 149 19.26 -48.74 4.77
C LEU A 149 19.28 -49.60 3.49
N PHE A 150 20.23 -49.35 2.57
CA PHE A 150 20.50 -50.24 1.44
C PHE A 150 22.02 -50.47 1.28
N PRO A 151 22.47 -51.73 1.14
CA PRO A 151 23.89 -52.08 1.12
C PRO A 151 24.53 -51.78 -0.25
N PRO A 152 25.79 -51.28 -0.32
CA PRO A 152 26.46 -51.08 -1.59
C PRO A 152 27.24 -52.34 -1.98
N LEU A 153 26.82 -53.02 -3.05
CA LEU A 153 27.75 -53.78 -3.88
C LEU A 153 28.54 -52.77 -4.72
N GLY A 154 29.86 -52.93 -4.68
CA GLY A 154 30.80 -51.91 -5.12
C GLY A 154 30.84 -51.62 -6.62
N LEU A 155 31.53 -50.54 -6.94
CA LEU A 155 32.59 -50.54 -7.94
C LEU A 155 33.50 -49.34 -7.68
N ALA A 156 34.78 -49.67 -7.60
CA ALA A 156 35.91 -48.78 -7.47
C ALA A 156 36.11 -47.93 -8.73
N LEU A 157 37.10 -47.02 -8.64
CA LEU A 157 37.55 -45.97 -9.59
C LEU A 157 36.96 -44.61 -9.17
N GLY A 158 37.61 -43.78 -8.35
CA GLY A 158 39.03 -43.53 -8.23
C GLY A 158 39.28 -42.09 -8.64
N PHE A 159 39.40 -41.18 -7.69
CA PHE A 159 40.17 -39.94 -7.84
C PHE A 159 40.79 -39.60 -6.50
N ALA A 160 42.11 -39.70 -6.46
CA ALA A 160 42.94 -39.33 -5.36
C ALA A 160 43.08 -37.80 -5.28
N LEU A 161 43.10 -37.29 -4.03
CA LEU A 161 43.81 -36.10 -3.56
C LEU A 161 43.50 -34.73 -4.21
N ARG A 162 42.96 -33.82 -3.41
CA ARG A 162 43.72 -32.63 -3.00
C ARG A 162 43.20 -32.08 -1.67
N ALA A 163 44.11 -32.00 -0.70
CA ALA A 163 43.96 -31.27 0.54
C ALA A 163 43.80 -29.77 0.31
N ALA A 164 43.17 -29.13 1.30
CA ALA A 164 43.33 -27.74 1.76
C ALA A 164 43.84 -26.70 0.73
N ASP A 165 42.98 -25.75 0.40
CA ASP A 165 43.37 -24.34 0.55
C ASP A 165 42.15 -23.50 0.93
N ARG A 166 42.32 -22.76 2.02
CA ARG A 166 41.43 -21.75 2.56
C ARG A 166 42.13 -20.46 2.18
N GLU A 167 41.74 -19.78 1.10
CA GLU A 167 41.91 -18.33 0.92
C GLU A 167 40.96 -17.78 -0.15
N ALA A 168 40.64 -16.50 0.06
CA ALA A 168 39.66 -15.66 -0.59
C ALA A 168 39.59 -15.71 -2.13
N SER A 169 38.40 -15.43 -2.70
CA SER A 169 38.13 -14.13 -3.35
C SER A 169 36.88 -14.17 -4.26
N LYS A 170 36.14 -13.05 -4.22
CA LYS A 170 35.41 -12.41 -5.34
C LYS A 170 34.11 -13.00 -5.90
N LYS A 171 33.07 -12.19 -5.69
CA LYS A 171 32.29 -11.47 -6.73
C LYS A 171 31.43 -12.28 -7.71
N GLN A 172 30.11 -12.21 -7.47
CA GLN A 172 29.04 -12.10 -8.47
C GLN A 172 28.03 -11.12 -7.82
N ASP A 173 27.64 -9.95 -8.33
CA ASP A 173 27.24 -9.48 -9.66
C ASP A 173 26.36 -10.45 -10.45
N GLY A 174 25.06 -10.11 -10.52
CA GLY A 174 24.20 -10.53 -11.61
C GLY A 174 22.88 -11.17 -11.19
N GLY A 175 21.81 -10.38 -11.18
CA GLY A 175 20.46 -10.86 -11.49
C GLY A 175 19.59 -11.25 -10.29
N GLY A 176 18.82 -10.29 -9.78
CA GLY A 176 17.76 -10.57 -8.82
C GLY A 176 16.58 -9.64 -9.08
N THR A 177 15.48 -10.21 -9.58
CA THR A 177 14.20 -9.56 -9.83
C THR A 177 13.78 -8.73 -8.61
N SER A 178 13.73 -7.42 -8.77
CA SER A 178 13.22 -6.49 -7.77
C SER A 178 11.70 -6.51 -7.78
N VAL A 179 11.07 -6.90 -6.67
CA VAL A 179 9.62 -6.77 -6.45
C VAL A 179 9.35 -5.44 -5.74
N PRO A 180 8.65 -4.48 -6.37
CA PRO A 180 8.43 -3.13 -5.84
C PRO A 180 7.25 -3.07 -4.86
N LEU A 181 7.42 -2.24 -3.82
CA LEU A 181 6.42 -1.89 -2.79
C LEU A 181 5.93 -0.44 -2.95
#